data_AF-A0A161VAQ4-F1
#
_entry.id   AF-A0A161VAQ4-F1
#
_cell.length_a   1.000
_cell.length_b   1.000
_cell.length_c   1.000
_cell.angle_alpha   90.00
_cell.angle_beta   90.00
_cell.angle_gamma   90.00
#
_symmetry.space_group_name_H-M   'P 1'
#
loop_
_entity.id
_entity.type
_entity.pdbx_description
1 polymer ?
#
loop_
_entity_poly.entity_id
_entity_poly.type
_entity_poly.pdbx_seq_one_letter_code
_entity_poly.pdbx_strand_id
1 'polypeptide(L)'
;MTYMNIIRPRFTEFHDIFVPQAELDFAIPFLDEDIPLYVDPFLLWRSPSLQDKGLHQMILGAFNNIGVLSKSGNQEQAIQQLIAASECDEVGLGTSATKKGTRIGRAKAEEVLSLFERIPYYRDHGFRHFEEVQLFVDGIGKDRISDIACNFIKSFLIDYTAQECQALGVGLKRTVVSNVYNPSSLMFEDVQAEVPIHPETGLPVLFVPKRWLRHVPWINYDTYFRNFCPQDDIAHEGEELTRVRVQIYNRDNYAVVDAYVQARERSLEDCKNDPLFSQIPALWARRKLAAIKKLPTGKDDGADIAYEKLIGQLLPSLLYPQLDFAQEQARTDSGVSIRDLIFYNSRTHPFLQELMTDYGSRQITFEMKNVKAIETKHVDQLNRYLKDNLGNFGVFVTRNPLKKARFSSTVDLWSGQRKAIVALTDADIEQMVEVFDSNQRDPLDVIVKKYVEFRRACP
;
A
#
# COMPACT_ATOMS: atom_id res chain seq x y z
N MET A 1 -16.12 11.30 19.11
CA MET A 1 -16.19 11.88 17.75
C MET A 1 -16.13 10.72 16.79
N THR A 2 -17.23 10.43 16.11
CA THR A 2 -17.32 9.26 15.21
C THR A 2 -16.62 9.62 13.90
N TYR A 3 -15.43 9.05 13.67
CA TYR A 3 -14.59 9.27 12.48
C TYR A 3 -15.14 8.60 11.20
N MET A 4 -16.38 8.08 11.25
CA MET A 4 -17.11 7.30 10.23
C MET A 4 -17.25 7.93 8.82
N ASN A 5 -16.70 9.13 8.57
CA ASN A 5 -16.80 9.83 7.28
C ASN A 5 -15.44 10.09 6.58
N ILE A 6 -14.31 9.55 7.06
CA ILE A 6 -13.04 9.58 6.29
C ILE A 6 -13.02 8.39 5.34
N ILE A 7 -12.68 8.61 4.08
CA ILE A 7 -12.51 7.51 3.10
C ILE A 7 -11.09 6.94 3.24
N ARG A 8 -10.97 5.62 3.45
CA ARG A 8 -9.71 4.90 3.72
C ARG A 8 -8.90 5.58 4.86
N PRO A 9 -9.45 5.69 6.07
CA PRO A 9 -8.81 6.41 7.17
C PRO A 9 -7.42 5.84 7.46
N ARG A 10 -6.37 6.65 7.27
CA ARG A 10 -5.04 6.29 7.74
C ARG A 10 -4.87 6.62 9.21
N PHE A 11 -3.96 5.88 9.84
CA PHE A 11 -3.63 5.99 11.25
C PHE A 11 -3.25 7.43 11.63
N THR A 12 -2.47 8.11 10.79
CA THR A 12 -2.01 9.48 11.03
C THR A 12 -3.16 10.49 11.09
N GLU A 13 -4.15 10.41 10.20
CA GLU A 13 -5.30 11.32 10.18
C GLU A 13 -6.13 11.21 11.46
N PHE A 14 -6.27 10.00 12.00
CA PHE A 14 -6.98 9.80 13.27
C PHE A 14 -6.27 10.53 14.44
N HIS A 15 -4.94 10.58 14.38
CA HIS A 15 -4.09 11.24 15.38
C HIS A 15 -3.79 12.72 15.06
N ASP A 16 -4.50 13.32 14.10
CA ASP A 16 -4.28 14.69 13.62
C ASP A 16 -2.82 14.95 13.17
N ILE A 17 -2.19 13.92 12.60
CA ILE A 17 -0.89 13.96 11.96
C ILE A 17 -1.09 14.00 10.46
N PHE A 18 -0.47 14.98 9.82
CA PHE A 18 -0.64 15.23 8.38
C PHE A 18 0.67 15.10 7.59
N VAL A 19 1.72 14.56 8.19
CA VAL A 19 3.01 14.37 7.52
C VAL A 19 2.82 13.48 6.27
N PRO A 20 3.36 13.85 5.10
CA PRO A 20 3.26 13.02 3.91
C PRO A 20 3.86 11.63 4.10
N GLN A 21 3.30 10.65 3.41
CA GLN A 21 3.82 9.28 3.34
C GLN A 21 5.28 9.23 2.86
N ALA A 22 5.69 10.20 2.03
CA ALA A 22 7.06 10.35 1.54
C ALA A 22 8.08 10.58 2.67
N GLU A 23 7.73 11.37 3.68
CA GLU A 23 8.62 11.84 4.75
C GLU A 23 8.75 10.87 5.93
N LEU A 24 7.78 9.95 6.10
CA LEU A 24 7.79 8.97 7.18
C LEU A 24 8.55 7.70 6.79
N ASP A 25 9.31 7.08 7.69
CA ASP A 25 10.10 5.87 7.39
C ASP A 25 9.27 4.57 7.32
N PHE A 26 7.99 4.63 7.70
CA PHE A 26 7.05 3.50 7.69
C PHE A 26 5.87 3.74 6.73
N ALA A 27 5.24 2.65 6.26
CA ALA A 27 3.97 2.73 5.55
C ALA A 27 2.86 3.10 6.54
N ILE A 28 2.15 4.19 6.31
CA ILE A 28 1.07 4.65 7.19
C ILE A 28 -0.07 3.63 7.12
N PRO A 29 -0.40 2.90 8.20
CA PRO A 29 -1.46 1.89 8.16
C PRO A 29 -2.82 2.51 7.87
N PHE A 30 -3.64 1.85 7.05
CA PHE A 30 -5.08 2.10 7.04
C PHE A 30 -5.72 1.45 8.27
N LEU A 31 -6.83 2.03 8.75
CA LEU A 31 -7.55 1.51 9.91
C LEU A 31 -8.55 0.41 9.51
N ASP A 32 -9.07 0.44 8.28
CA ASP A 32 -10.16 -0.42 7.82
C ASP A 32 -9.75 -1.54 6.85
N GLU A 33 -8.58 -1.43 6.21
CA GLU A 33 -8.08 -2.42 5.24
C GLU A 33 -6.55 -2.54 5.25
N ASP A 34 -6.04 -3.51 4.49
CA ASP A 34 -4.60 -3.73 4.34
C ASP A 34 -3.98 -2.88 3.24
N ILE A 35 -2.68 -2.63 3.37
CA ILE A 35 -1.85 -2.07 2.30
C ILE A 35 -1.32 -3.25 1.45
N PRO A 36 -1.47 -3.23 0.10
CA PRO A 36 -1.02 -4.31 -0.79
C PRO A 36 0.50 -4.30 -1.03
N LEU A 37 1.24 -4.35 0.07
CA LEU A 37 2.67 -4.46 0.20
C LEU A 37 2.98 -5.57 1.21
N TYR A 38 4.18 -6.10 1.13
CA TYR A 38 4.63 -7.27 1.88
C TYR A 38 6.05 -7.01 2.36
N VAL A 39 6.36 -7.45 3.58
CA VAL A 39 7.75 -7.53 4.04
C VAL A 39 8.47 -8.59 3.21
N ASP A 40 9.56 -8.18 2.57
CA ASP A 40 10.46 -9.07 1.85
C ASP A 40 11.70 -9.38 2.71
N PRO A 41 11.85 -10.61 3.24
CA PRO A 41 12.99 -11.02 4.06
C PRO A 41 14.33 -10.78 3.36
N PHE A 42 14.37 -10.92 2.04
CA PHE A 42 15.57 -10.67 1.25
C PHE A 42 16.06 -9.21 1.37
N LEU A 43 15.16 -8.23 1.54
CA LEU A 43 15.54 -6.84 1.77
C LEU A 43 16.25 -6.65 3.11
N LEU A 44 15.90 -7.44 4.13
CA LEU A 44 16.59 -7.47 5.41
C LEU A 44 17.97 -8.14 5.27
N TRP A 45 18.04 -9.26 4.55
CA TRP A 45 19.30 -9.99 4.29
C TRP A 45 20.33 -9.12 3.56
N ARG A 46 19.93 -8.46 2.47
CA ARG A 46 20.82 -7.64 1.63
C ARG A 46 21.10 -6.25 2.22
N SER A 47 20.37 -5.84 3.25
CA SER A 47 20.47 -4.50 3.84
C SER A 47 21.91 -4.19 4.27
N PRO A 48 22.42 -2.95 4.07
CA PRO A 48 23.72 -2.57 4.65
C PRO A 48 23.68 -2.45 6.17
N SER A 49 22.48 -2.35 6.78
CA SER A 49 22.30 -2.23 8.23
C SER A 49 22.56 -3.55 8.94
N LEU A 50 23.43 -3.54 9.95
CA LEU A 50 23.65 -4.71 10.82
C LEU A 50 22.39 -5.11 11.60
N GLN A 51 21.55 -4.14 11.95
CA GLN A 51 20.28 -4.40 12.62
C GLN A 51 19.35 -5.22 11.71
N ASP A 52 19.15 -4.78 10.47
CA ASP A 52 18.31 -5.47 9.50
C ASP A 52 18.82 -6.90 9.22
N LYS A 53 20.15 -7.05 9.06
CA LYS A 53 20.77 -8.39 8.92
C LYS A 53 20.53 -9.26 10.16
N GLY A 54 20.62 -8.69 11.35
CA GLY A 54 20.33 -9.38 12.61
C GLY A 54 18.87 -9.85 12.68
N LEU A 55 17.92 -9.02 12.26
CA LEU A 55 16.51 -9.38 12.18
C LEU A 55 16.27 -10.51 11.17
N HIS A 56 16.94 -10.49 10.01
CA HIS A 56 16.90 -11.61 9.06
C HIS A 56 17.41 -12.91 9.70
N GLN A 57 18.54 -12.86 10.41
CA GLN A 57 19.06 -14.04 11.12
C GLN A 57 18.11 -14.54 12.20
N MET A 58 17.37 -13.63 12.87
CA MET A 58 16.36 -14.01 13.85
C MET A 58 15.19 -14.75 13.19
N ILE A 59 14.71 -14.28 12.03
CA ILE A 59 13.68 -14.97 11.25
C ILE A 59 14.14 -16.37 10.85
N LEU A 60 15.36 -16.49 10.28
CA LEU A 60 15.92 -17.79 9.88
C LEU A 60 16.11 -18.72 11.09
N GLY A 61 16.68 -18.21 12.17
CA GLY A 61 16.93 -18.97 13.40
C GLY A 61 15.63 -19.54 13.97
N ALA A 62 14.57 -18.71 14.02
CA ALA A 62 13.26 -19.13 14.48
C ALA A 62 12.64 -20.20 13.57
N PHE A 63 12.63 -19.96 12.26
CA PHE A 63 12.04 -20.90 11.29
C PHE A 63 12.80 -22.23 11.24
N ASN A 64 14.13 -22.20 11.30
CA ASN A 64 14.95 -23.41 11.33
C ASN A 64 14.83 -24.16 12.66
N ASN A 65 14.64 -23.45 13.78
CA ASN A 65 14.37 -24.08 15.07
C ASN A 65 13.06 -24.90 15.04
N ILE A 66 12.02 -24.42 14.34
CA ILE A 66 10.80 -25.21 14.13
C ILE A 66 11.11 -26.54 13.43
N GLY A 67 11.99 -26.54 12.43
CA GLY A 67 12.47 -27.75 11.78
C GLY A 67 13.24 -28.69 12.72
N VAL A 68 14.06 -28.13 13.62
CA VAL A 68 14.77 -28.90 14.66
C VAL A 68 13.79 -29.54 15.65
N LEU A 69 12.75 -28.82 16.09
CA LEU A 69 11.70 -29.34 16.96
C LEU A 69 10.98 -30.53 16.32
N SER A 70 10.62 -30.42 15.04
CA SER A 70 9.98 -31.51 14.29
C SER A 70 10.84 -32.77 14.28
N LYS A 71 12.14 -32.64 13.99
CA LYS A 71 13.09 -33.77 13.96
C LYS A 71 13.35 -34.40 15.34
N SER A 72 13.23 -33.61 16.39
CA SER A 72 13.48 -34.05 17.77
C SER A 72 12.27 -34.76 18.39
N GLY A 73 11.23 -35.04 17.60
CA GLY A 73 10.00 -35.69 18.07
C GLY A 73 8.96 -34.73 18.67
N ASN A 74 9.24 -33.42 18.70
CA ASN A 74 8.34 -32.39 19.25
C ASN A 74 7.41 -31.82 18.17
N GLN A 75 6.76 -32.70 17.40
CA GLN A 75 6.05 -32.31 16.20
C GLN A 75 4.82 -31.42 16.46
N GLU A 76 4.06 -31.67 17.53
CA GLU A 76 2.92 -30.81 17.87
C GLU A 76 3.37 -29.38 18.23
N GLN A 77 4.48 -29.24 18.94
CA GLN A 77 5.03 -27.93 19.26
C GLN A 77 5.48 -27.20 17.99
N ALA A 78 6.14 -27.90 17.05
CA ALA A 78 6.53 -27.34 15.76
C ALA A 78 5.32 -26.86 14.94
N ILE A 79 4.25 -27.67 14.89
CA ILE A 79 2.98 -27.31 14.23
C ILE A 79 2.38 -26.06 14.87
N GLN A 80 2.26 -26.03 16.20
CA GLN A 80 1.67 -24.90 16.92
C GLN A 80 2.46 -23.61 16.70
N GLN A 81 3.80 -23.66 16.74
CA GLN A 81 4.63 -22.48 16.48
C GLN A 81 4.46 -21.96 15.04
N LEU A 82 4.42 -22.85 14.05
CA LEU A 82 4.27 -22.44 12.67
C LEU A 82 2.88 -21.84 12.39
N ILE A 83 1.82 -22.39 13.01
CA ILE A 83 0.47 -21.82 12.94
C ILE A 83 0.43 -20.45 13.63
N ALA A 84 1.06 -20.30 14.80
CA ALA A 84 1.12 -19.02 15.51
C ALA A 84 1.83 -17.95 14.66
N ALA A 85 2.93 -18.32 14.00
CA ALA A 85 3.72 -17.44 13.15
C ALA A 85 3.00 -17.01 11.87
N SER A 86 1.99 -17.74 11.38
CA SER A 86 1.51 -17.58 10.01
C SER A 86 0.60 -16.37 9.74
N GLU A 87 0.32 -15.54 10.74
CA GLU A 87 -0.61 -14.40 10.63
C GLU A 87 -0.22 -13.28 11.60
N CYS A 88 -0.03 -12.06 11.09
CA CYS A 88 0.36 -10.89 11.88
C CYS A 88 -0.63 -9.71 11.65
N ASP A 89 -1.84 -9.83 12.19
CA ASP A 89 -2.93 -8.85 11.97
C ASP A 89 -2.54 -7.40 12.34
N GLU A 90 -1.60 -7.21 13.29
CA GLU A 90 -1.25 -5.89 13.80
C GLU A 90 -0.57 -4.97 12.77
N VAL A 91 0.05 -5.53 11.71
CA VAL A 91 0.79 -4.72 10.71
C VAL A 91 -0.08 -4.18 9.57
N GLY A 92 -1.23 -4.81 9.28
CA GLY A 92 -2.15 -4.36 8.22
C GLY A 92 -1.55 -4.37 6.82
N LEU A 93 -0.80 -5.41 6.48
CA LEU A 93 -0.18 -5.63 5.17
C LEU A 93 -0.86 -6.82 4.51
N GLY A 94 -1.15 -6.74 3.21
CA GLY A 94 -1.87 -7.80 2.50
C GLY A 94 -2.96 -7.28 1.57
N THR A 95 -3.96 -8.12 1.33
CA THR A 95 -5.12 -7.79 0.47
C THR A 95 -6.46 -7.91 1.20
N SER A 96 -6.47 -8.00 2.53
CA SER A 96 -7.71 -8.11 3.28
C SER A 96 -8.46 -6.78 3.29
N ALA A 97 -9.75 -6.83 2.94
CA ALA A 97 -10.67 -5.70 3.08
C ALA A 97 -11.13 -5.48 4.53
N THR A 98 -10.69 -6.31 5.49
CA THR A 98 -11.12 -6.25 6.90
C THR A 98 -9.96 -6.34 7.90
N LYS A 99 -8.71 -6.26 7.42
CA LYS A 99 -7.46 -6.42 8.20
C LYS A 99 -7.33 -7.70 9.01
N LYS A 100 -8.17 -8.70 8.70
CA LYS A 100 -8.13 -10.01 9.32
C LYS A 100 -7.71 -11.02 8.28
N GLY A 101 -6.59 -11.69 8.53
CA GLY A 101 -6.21 -12.87 7.79
C GLY A 101 -6.68 -14.14 8.48
N THR A 102 -6.20 -15.27 7.98
CA THR A 102 -6.56 -16.60 8.48
C THR A 102 -5.29 -17.37 8.72
N ARG A 103 -5.03 -17.90 9.92
CA ARG A 103 -3.83 -18.73 10.11
C ARG A 103 -3.87 -19.98 9.23
N ILE A 104 -2.69 -20.51 8.91
CA ILE A 104 -2.60 -21.80 8.22
C ILE A 104 -3.16 -22.91 9.11
N GLY A 105 -3.75 -23.93 8.49
CA GLY A 105 -4.22 -25.12 9.20
C GLY A 105 -3.09 -26.12 9.48
N ARG A 106 -3.36 -27.07 10.37
CA ARG A 106 -2.46 -28.18 10.73
C ARG A 106 -1.87 -28.89 9.51
N ALA A 107 -2.69 -29.28 8.54
CA ALA A 107 -2.23 -29.99 7.35
C ALA A 107 -1.20 -29.20 6.54
N LYS A 108 -1.38 -27.87 6.44
CA LYS A 108 -0.44 -26.99 5.75
C LYS A 108 0.86 -26.83 6.56
N ALA A 109 0.75 -26.73 7.87
CA ALA A 109 1.92 -26.72 8.76
C ALA A 109 2.74 -28.01 8.61
N GLU A 110 2.10 -29.17 8.65
CA GLU A 110 2.73 -30.48 8.42
C GLU A 110 3.41 -30.57 7.04
N GLU A 111 2.78 -30.03 5.99
CA GLU A 111 3.38 -29.97 4.65
C GLU A 111 4.67 -29.14 4.64
N VAL A 112 4.70 -27.98 5.30
CA VAL A 112 5.90 -27.15 5.45
C VAL A 112 6.97 -27.90 6.25
N LEU A 113 6.61 -28.52 7.37
CA LEU A 113 7.54 -29.27 8.22
C LEU A 113 8.17 -30.44 7.46
N SER A 114 7.41 -31.10 6.57
CA SER A 114 7.91 -32.21 5.75
C SER A 114 9.11 -31.83 4.87
N LEU A 115 9.31 -30.54 4.57
CA LEU A 115 10.47 -30.08 3.80
C LEU A 115 11.79 -30.33 4.53
N PHE A 116 11.79 -30.24 5.86
CA PHE A 116 12.96 -30.52 6.68
C PHE A 116 13.32 -32.01 6.72
N GLU A 117 12.48 -32.88 6.17
CA GLU A 117 12.73 -34.32 6.02
C GLU A 117 13.00 -34.69 4.55
N ARG A 118 12.18 -34.15 3.63
CA ARG A 118 12.19 -34.49 2.20
C ARG A 118 13.36 -33.90 1.44
N ILE A 119 13.83 -32.72 1.82
CA ILE A 119 14.92 -32.02 1.10
C ILE A 119 16.22 -32.19 1.90
N PRO A 120 17.20 -32.99 1.41
CA PRO A 120 18.41 -33.29 2.17
C PRO A 120 19.16 -32.04 2.64
N TYR A 121 19.21 -31.00 1.81
CA TYR A 121 19.86 -29.75 2.18
C TYR A 121 19.22 -29.10 3.41
N TYR A 122 17.90 -28.91 3.44
CA TYR A 122 17.18 -28.34 4.60
C TYR A 122 17.15 -29.28 5.80
N ARG A 123 17.23 -30.59 5.56
CA ARG A 123 17.40 -31.56 6.63
C ARG A 123 18.71 -31.33 7.38
N ASP A 124 19.79 -31.06 6.66
CA ASP A 124 21.12 -31.04 7.25
C ASP A 124 21.56 -29.59 7.64
N HIS A 125 21.04 -28.56 6.96
CA HIS A 125 21.50 -27.16 7.12
C HIS A 125 20.39 -26.16 7.47
N GLY A 126 19.11 -26.52 7.28
CA GLY A 126 18.00 -25.56 7.34
C GLY A 126 17.96 -24.60 6.15
N PHE A 127 17.00 -23.66 6.17
CA PHE A 127 16.80 -22.64 5.14
C PHE A 127 17.86 -21.54 5.23
N ARG A 128 18.27 -21.01 4.07
CA ARG A 128 19.11 -19.81 3.94
C ARG A 128 18.30 -18.55 3.65
N HIS A 129 17.22 -18.69 2.90
CA HIS A 129 16.15 -17.70 2.75
C HIS A 129 14.83 -18.44 3.01
N PHE A 130 14.10 -18.11 4.06
CA PHE A 130 12.91 -18.91 4.41
C PHE A 130 11.80 -18.73 3.37
N GLU A 131 11.78 -17.59 2.66
CA GLU A 131 10.84 -17.31 1.58
C GLU A 131 10.93 -18.30 0.42
N GLU A 132 11.99 -19.11 0.33
CA GLU A 132 12.10 -20.26 -0.58
C GLU A 132 10.95 -21.26 -0.38
N VAL A 133 10.35 -21.34 0.81
CA VAL A 133 9.22 -22.25 1.13
C VAL A 133 8.06 -22.14 0.12
N GLN A 134 7.81 -20.95 -0.44
CA GLN A 134 6.74 -20.73 -1.43
C GLN A 134 6.95 -21.50 -2.75
N LEU A 135 8.21 -21.85 -3.04
CA LEU A 135 8.62 -22.63 -4.22
C LEU A 135 8.40 -24.13 -4.01
N PHE A 136 8.12 -24.55 -2.78
CA PHE A 136 7.91 -25.95 -2.44
C PHE A 136 6.50 -26.24 -1.93
N VAL A 137 5.75 -25.28 -1.42
CA VAL A 137 4.46 -25.52 -0.75
C VAL A 137 3.37 -24.66 -1.36
N ASP A 138 2.29 -25.31 -1.81
CA ASP A 138 1.15 -24.60 -2.39
C ASP A 138 0.40 -23.82 -1.29
N GLY A 139 -0.20 -22.70 -1.63
CA GLY A 139 -0.90 -21.86 -0.66
C GLY A 139 0.01 -21.11 0.33
N ILE A 140 1.34 -21.25 0.23
CA ILE A 140 2.30 -20.34 0.85
C ILE A 140 2.77 -19.36 -0.22
N GLY A 141 2.45 -18.08 -0.05
CA GLY A 141 2.78 -17.01 -0.97
C GLY A 141 3.20 -15.74 -0.23
N LYS A 142 3.30 -14.63 -0.96
CA LYS A 142 3.78 -13.33 -0.46
C LYS A 142 3.19 -12.87 0.88
N ASP A 143 1.89 -13.12 1.07
CA ASP A 143 1.13 -12.84 2.29
C ASP A 143 1.73 -13.59 3.49
N ARG A 144 1.75 -14.92 3.42
CA ARG A 144 2.34 -15.80 4.44
C ARG A 144 3.81 -15.54 4.69
N ILE A 145 4.59 -15.23 3.65
CA ILE A 145 5.99 -14.86 3.82
C ILE A 145 6.08 -13.58 4.65
N SER A 146 5.32 -12.55 4.31
CA SER A 146 5.27 -11.30 5.05
C SER A 146 4.84 -11.52 6.51
N ASP A 147 3.76 -12.25 6.73
CA ASP A 147 3.22 -12.51 8.08
C ASP A 147 4.20 -13.26 8.96
N ILE A 148 4.79 -14.34 8.45
CA ILE A 148 5.77 -15.15 9.17
C ILE A 148 6.99 -14.30 9.53
N ALA A 149 7.50 -13.51 8.57
CA ALA A 149 8.60 -12.58 8.83
C ALA A 149 8.23 -11.59 9.94
N CYS A 150 7.08 -10.92 9.82
CA CYS A 150 6.60 -9.93 10.78
C CYS A 150 6.42 -10.52 12.18
N ASN A 151 5.84 -11.71 12.31
CA ASN A 151 5.64 -12.36 13.61
C ASN A 151 6.96 -12.69 14.30
N PHE A 152 7.94 -13.22 13.58
CA PHE A 152 9.24 -13.54 14.17
C PHE A 152 10.03 -12.30 14.59
N ILE A 153 9.80 -11.16 13.93
CA ILE A 153 10.40 -9.87 14.31
C ILE A 153 9.45 -8.96 15.09
N LYS A 154 8.30 -9.47 15.58
CA LYS A 154 7.24 -8.64 16.18
C LYS A 154 7.75 -7.84 17.38
N SER A 155 8.66 -8.40 18.18
CA SER A 155 9.28 -7.67 19.29
C SER A 155 10.03 -6.42 18.82
N PHE A 156 10.73 -6.49 17.68
CA PHE A 156 11.37 -5.31 17.10
C PHE A 156 10.34 -4.30 16.57
N LEU A 157 9.27 -4.79 15.93
CA LEU A 157 8.21 -3.91 15.41
C LEU A 157 7.50 -3.14 16.52
N ILE A 158 7.32 -3.75 17.71
CA ILE A 158 6.80 -3.08 18.90
C ILE A 158 7.66 -1.86 19.26
N ASP A 159 8.97 -2.06 19.42
CA ASP A 159 9.90 -0.99 19.80
C ASP A 159 10.01 0.09 18.72
N TYR A 160 10.12 -0.34 17.45
CA TYR A 160 10.15 0.55 16.30
C TYR A 160 8.88 1.41 16.24
N THR A 161 7.71 0.81 16.42
CA THR A 161 6.42 1.53 16.40
C THR A 161 6.34 2.54 17.53
N ALA A 162 6.73 2.15 18.74
CA ALA A 162 6.74 3.05 19.89
C ALA A 162 7.65 4.26 19.64
N GLN A 163 8.84 4.05 19.07
CA GLN A 163 9.77 5.11 18.72
C GLN A 163 9.19 6.09 17.69
N GLU A 164 8.63 5.58 16.59
CA GLU A 164 8.01 6.41 15.54
C GLU A 164 6.81 7.20 16.08
N CYS A 165 5.96 6.56 16.88
CA CYS A 165 4.84 7.22 17.54
C CYS A 165 5.29 8.35 18.47
N GLN A 166 6.31 8.12 19.29
CA GLN A 166 6.86 9.14 20.19
C GLN A 166 7.41 10.33 19.40
N ALA A 167 8.14 10.08 18.31
CA ALA A 167 8.66 11.13 17.44
C ALA A 167 7.54 11.99 16.81
N LEU A 168 6.39 11.37 16.50
CA LEU A 168 5.21 12.04 15.96
C LEU A 168 4.27 12.61 17.03
N GLY A 169 4.56 12.44 18.32
CA GLY A 169 3.69 12.88 19.42
C GLY A 169 2.41 12.05 19.58
N VAL A 170 2.36 10.84 19.03
CA VAL A 170 1.25 9.89 19.20
C VAL A 170 1.28 9.29 20.60
N GLY A 171 0.15 9.36 21.30
CA GLY A 171 0.00 8.72 22.61
C GLY A 171 0.00 7.19 22.52
N LEU A 172 0.83 6.54 23.31
CA LEU A 172 0.90 5.08 23.45
C LEU A 172 -0.02 4.60 24.58
N LYS A 173 -0.49 3.35 24.48
CA LYS A 173 -1.23 2.69 25.56
C LYS A 173 -0.57 1.37 25.90
N ARG A 174 -0.54 1.06 27.20
CA ARG A 174 -0.12 -0.25 27.68
C ARG A 174 -1.17 -1.28 27.32
N THR A 175 -0.83 -2.25 26.49
CA THR A 175 -1.76 -3.26 25.94
C THR A 175 -1.03 -4.60 25.75
N VAL A 176 -1.79 -5.70 25.80
CA VAL A 176 -1.26 -7.03 25.46
C VAL A 176 -1.07 -7.09 23.95
N VAL A 177 0.15 -7.39 23.52
CA VAL A 177 0.45 -7.81 22.15
C VAL A 177 0.64 -9.32 22.16
N SER A 178 -0.17 -10.02 21.36
CA SER A 178 -0.18 -11.47 21.35
C SER A 178 0.78 -12.08 20.33
N ASN A 179 1.19 -13.32 20.59
CA ASN A 179 2.09 -14.09 19.74
C ASN A 179 3.39 -13.33 19.39
N VAL A 180 4.07 -12.80 20.40
CA VAL A 180 5.40 -12.20 20.23
C VAL A 180 6.44 -13.32 20.35
N TYR A 181 7.28 -13.48 19.34
CA TYR A 181 8.34 -14.48 19.37
C TYR A 181 9.49 -14.04 20.29
N ASN A 182 9.87 -14.90 21.23
CA ASN A 182 11.01 -14.68 22.11
C ASN A 182 12.20 -15.54 21.65
N PRO A 183 13.28 -14.93 21.13
CA PRO A 183 14.43 -15.67 20.60
C PRO A 183 15.27 -16.37 21.68
N SER A 184 15.09 -16.04 22.97
CA SER A 184 15.79 -16.71 24.07
C SER A 184 15.10 -18.00 24.50
N SER A 185 13.77 -17.99 24.58
CA SER A 185 12.97 -19.17 24.93
C SER A 185 12.55 -19.99 23.72
N LEU A 186 12.71 -19.44 22.51
CA LEU A 186 12.32 -20.03 21.22
C LEU A 186 10.82 -20.35 21.15
N MET A 187 9.99 -19.51 21.77
CA MET A 187 8.55 -19.68 21.91
C MET A 187 7.80 -18.37 21.65
N PHE A 188 6.53 -18.49 21.28
CA PHE A 188 5.60 -17.36 21.23
C PHE A 188 4.97 -17.13 22.61
N GLU A 189 4.87 -15.86 23.00
CA GLU A 189 4.25 -15.44 24.26
C GLU A 189 3.46 -14.15 24.10
N ASP A 190 2.54 -13.89 25.03
CA ASP A 190 1.84 -12.61 25.12
C ASP A 190 2.71 -11.63 25.92
N VAL A 191 2.91 -10.42 25.39
CA VAL A 191 3.76 -9.41 26.02
C VAL A 191 2.95 -8.15 26.32
N GLN A 192 3.22 -7.54 27.48
CA GLN A 192 2.70 -6.22 27.81
C GLN A 192 3.63 -5.15 27.22
N ALA A 193 3.14 -4.36 26.26
CA ALA A 193 3.90 -3.32 25.58
C ALA A 193 3.16 -1.99 25.53
N GLU A 194 3.89 -0.89 25.34
CA GLU A 194 3.31 0.43 25.07
C GLU A 194 3.30 0.67 23.56
N VAL A 195 2.12 0.56 22.95
CA VAL A 195 1.93 0.64 21.51
C VAL A 195 0.73 1.54 21.20
N PRO A 196 0.63 2.11 19.98
CA PRO A 196 -0.60 2.71 19.55
C PRO A 196 -1.69 1.65 19.40
N ILE A 197 -2.94 2.07 19.56
CA ILE A 197 -4.09 1.18 19.40
C ILE A 197 -5.01 1.71 18.31
N HIS A 198 -5.67 0.78 17.62
CA HIS A 198 -6.74 1.07 16.72
C HIS A 198 -7.87 1.77 17.51
N PRO A 199 -8.37 2.92 17.04
CA PRO A 199 -9.26 3.76 17.83
C PRO A 199 -10.64 3.17 18.10
N GLU A 200 -11.16 2.36 17.18
CA GLU A 200 -12.47 1.71 17.33
C GLU A 200 -12.39 0.33 17.98
N THR A 201 -11.48 -0.54 17.53
CA THR A 201 -11.37 -1.93 18.03
C THR A 201 -10.53 -2.07 19.29
N GLY A 202 -9.66 -1.09 19.60
CA GLY A 202 -8.73 -1.15 20.71
C GLY A 202 -7.54 -2.09 20.50
N LEU A 203 -7.41 -2.72 19.32
CA LEU A 203 -6.34 -3.66 19.01
C LEU A 203 -5.01 -2.93 18.79
N PRO A 204 -3.84 -3.53 19.12
CA PRO A 204 -2.54 -2.98 18.78
C PRO A 204 -2.38 -2.70 17.28
N VAL A 205 -1.65 -1.63 16.94
CA VAL A 205 -1.21 -1.32 15.58
C VAL A 205 0.30 -1.29 15.57
N LEU A 206 0.93 -1.99 14.62
CA LEU A 206 2.38 -2.03 14.45
C LEU A 206 2.77 -1.43 13.09
N PHE A 207 3.85 -0.68 13.07
CA PHE A 207 4.41 -0.04 11.88
C PHE A 207 5.53 -0.90 11.30
N VAL A 208 5.62 -0.89 9.97
CA VAL A 208 6.66 -1.60 9.23
C VAL A 208 7.50 -0.60 8.42
N PRO A 209 8.83 -0.65 8.52
CA PRO A 209 9.72 0.18 7.71
C PRO A 209 9.49 0.02 6.19
N LYS A 210 9.33 1.14 5.48
CA LYS A 210 9.15 1.16 4.00
C LYS A 210 10.31 0.48 3.27
N ARG A 211 11.51 0.52 3.85
CA ARG A 211 12.73 -0.07 3.27
C ARG A 211 12.69 -1.60 3.15
N TRP A 212 11.69 -2.27 3.75
CA TRP A 212 11.48 -3.72 3.65
C TRP A 212 10.30 -4.12 2.78
N LEU A 213 9.56 -3.15 2.23
CA LEU A 213 8.29 -3.42 1.55
C LEU A 213 8.48 -3.66 0.05
N ARG A 214 7.74 -4.64 -0.47
CA ARG A 214 7.58 -4.93 -1.90
C ARG A 214 6.15 -5.34 -2.22
N HIS A 215 5.74 -5.22 -3.48
CA HIS A 215 4.48 -5.81 -3.96
C HIS A 215 4.54 -7.34 -4.07
N VAL A 216 5.74 -7.85 -4.33
CA VAL A 216 6.07 -9.28 -4.37
C VAL A 216 7.51 -9.45 -3.87
N PRO A 217 7.79 -10.41 -2.95
CA PRO A 217 9.14 -10.69 -2.46
C PRO A 217 10.16 -10.95 -3.58
N TRP A 218 11.44 -10.66 -3.34
CA TRP A 218 12.50 -10.79 -4.34
C TRP A 218 12.65 -12.22 -4.85
N ILE A 219 12.63 -13.19 -3.93
CA ILE A 219 12.49 -14.61 -4.25
C ILE A 219 10.99 -14.89 -4.25
N ASN A 220 10.43 -15.16 -5.43
CA ASN A 220 9.01 -15.49 -5.57
C ASN A 220 8.73 -16.56 -6.64
N TYR A 221 7.56 -17.20 -6.50
CA TYR A 221 7.10 -18.24 -7.42
C TYR A 221 6.92 -17.74 -8.86
N ASP A 222 6.30 -16.58 -9.08
CA ASP A 222 5.96 -16.12 -10.43
C ASP A 222 7.22 -15.85 -11.27
N THR A 223 8.26 -15.28 -10.64
CA THR A 223 9.54 -15.01 -11.28
C THR A 223 10.31 -16.31 -11.53
N TYR A 224 10.30 -17.23 -10.56
CA TYR A 224 10.87 -18.57 -10.74
C TYR A 224 10.20 -19.29 -11.92
N PHE A 225 8.87 -19.37 -11.92
CA PHE A 225 8.09 -20.06 -12.92
C PHE A 225 8.34 -19.52 -14.32
N ARG A 226 8.32 -18.19 -14.49
CA ARG A 226 8.47 -17.54 -15.80
C ARG A 226 9.89 -17.60 -16.35
N ASN A 227 10.91 -17.45 -15.49
CA ASN A 227 12.26 -17.14 -15.95
C ASN A 227 13.29 -18.26 -15.69
N PHE A 228 12.98 -19.24 -14.84
CA PHE A 228 13.99 -20.20 -14.35
C PHE A 228 13.50 -21.66 -14.29
N CYS A 229 12.19 -21.85 -14.07
CA CYS A 229 11.58 -23.17 -13.96
C CYS A 229 11.74 -23.95 -15.29
N PRO A 230 12.27 -25.19 -15.26
CA PRO A 230 12.42 -26.02 -16.44
C PRO A 230 11.07 -26.62 -16.85
N GLN A 231 10.21 -25.79 -17.47
CA GLN A 231 8.83 -26.14 -17.77
C GLN A 231 8.71 -27.40 -18.64
N ASP A 232 9.59 -27.54 -19.64
CA ASP A 232 9.60 -28.67 -20.58
C ASP A 232 9.97 -30.02 -19.91
N ASP A 233 10.78 -29.97 -18.84
CA ASP A 233 11.15 -31.16 -18.06
C ASP A 233 10.02 -31.60 -17.11
N ILE A 234 9.08 -30.71 -16.81
CA ILE A 234 7.97 -30.95 -15.87
C ILE A 234 6.73 -31.45 -16.60
N ALA A 235 6.44 -30.89 -17.77
CA ALA A 235 5.32 -31.30 -18.60
C ALA A 235 5.61 -31.03 -20.08
N HIS A 236 5.28 -32.00 -20.95
CA HIS A 236 5.41 -31.85 -22.40
C HIS A 236 4.30 -31.00 -23.03
N GLU A 237 3.15 -30.89 -22.35
CA GLU A 237 2.03 -30.03 -22.73
C GLU A 237 1.81 -28.96 -21.66
N GLY A 238 1.74 -27.70 -22.08
CA GLY A 238 1.61 -26.56 -21.17
C GLY A 238 0.33 -26.56 -20.33
N GLU A 239 -0.75 -27.19 -20.81
CA GLU A 239 -2.02 -27.31 -20.07
C GLU A 239 -1.91 -28.21 -18.83
N GLU A 240 -0.92 -29.11 -18.80
CA GLU A 240 -0.71 -29.96 -17.63
C GLU A 240 0.19 -29.31 -16.56
N LEU A 241 0.82 -28.18 -16.85
CA LEU A 241 1.81 -27.54 -16.00
C LEU A 241 1.14 -26.73 -14.87
N THR A 242 0.78 -27.43 -13.79
CA THR A 242 0.17 -26.82 -12.61
C THR A 242 1.21 -26.40 -11.56
N ARG A 243 0.87 -25.42 -10.71
CA ARG A 243 1.72 -25.00 -9.59
C ARG A 243 2.11 -26.17 -8.68
N VAL A 244 1.16 -27.06 -8.39
CA VAL A 244 1.39 -28.25 -7.58
C VAL A 244 2.43 -29.17 -8.23
N ARG A 245 2.36 -29.40 -9.55
CA ARG A 245 3.37 -30.22 -10.26
C ARG A 245 4.75 -29.58 -10.23
N VAL A 246 4.84 -28.27 -10.44
CA VAL A 246 6.12 -27.54 -10.33
C VAL A 246 6.72 -27.69 -8.93
N GLN A 247 5.91 -27.55 -7.88
CA GLN A 247 6.39 -27.67 -6.51
C GLN A 247 6.77 -29.11 -6.14
N ILE A 248 6.09 -30.13 -6.67
CA ILE A 248 6.51 -31.53 -6.54
C ILE A 248 7.88 -31.72 -7.20
N TYR A 249 8.03 -31.29 -8.46
CA TYR A 249 9.30 -31.34 -9.17
C TYR A 249 10.42 -30.64 -8.40
N ASN A 250 10.16 -29.44 -7.85
CA ASN A 250 11.12 -28.68 -7.07
C ASN A 250 11.61 -29.43 -5.83
N ARG A 251 10.73 -30.16 -5.13
CA ARG A 251 11.11 -30.97 -3.95
C ARG A 251 12.05 -32.11 -4.35
N ASP A 252 11.82 -32.70 -5.51
CA ASP A 252 12.63 -33.81 -6.03
C ASP A 252 13.92 -33.31 -6.72
N ASN A 253 13.96 -32.04 -7.13
CA ASN A 253 15.05 -31.41 -7.88
C ASN A 253 15.54 -30.10 -7.21
N TYR A 254 15.86 -30.17 -5.91
CA TYR A 254 16.27 -29.01 -5.12
C TYR A 254 17.38 -28.15 -5.76
N ALA A 255 18.33 -28.77 -6.48
CA ALA A 255 19.42 -28.06 -7.16
C ALA A 255 18.94 -26.98 -8.15
N VAL A 256 17.77 -27.17 -8.77
CA VAL A 256 17.17 -26.16 -9.66
C VAL A 256 16.74 -24.92 -8.87
N VAL A 257 16.13 -25.13 -7.70
CA VAL A 257 15.72 -24.03 -6.83
C VAL A 257 16.93 -23.34 -6.22
N ASP A 258 17.95 -24.08 -5.76
CA ASP A 258 19.18 -23.47 -5.24
C ASP A 258 19.91 -22.63 -6.31
N ALA A 259 19.97 -23.12 -7.55
CA ALA A 259 20.54 -22.34 -8.65
C ALA A 259 19.77 -21.04 -8.91
N TYR A 260 18.43 -21.06 -8.80
CA TYR A 260 17.60 -19.86 -8.88
C TYR A 260 17.94 -18.89 -7.75
N VAL A 261 17.96 -19.36 -6.51
CA VAL A 261 18.23 -18.55 -5.32
C VAL A 261 19.61 -17.91 -5.40
N GLN A 262 20.65 -18.67 -5.78
CA GLN A 262 21.99 -18.14 -6.01
C GLN A 262 22.02 -17.07 -7.11
N ALA A 263 21.23 -17.22 -8.18
CA ALA A 263 21.11 -16.18 -9.21
C ALA A 263 20.43 -14.91 -8.68
N ARG A 264 19.43 -15.04 -7.79
CA ARG A 264 18.80 -13.92 -7.09
C ARG A 264 19.76 -13.23 -6.11
N GLU A 265 20.63 -13.98 -5.44
CA GLU A 265 21.71 -13.44 -4.60
C GLU A 265 22.73 -12.64 -5.42
N ARG A 266 23.17 -13.16 -6.57
CA ARG A 266 24.11 -12.44 -7.45
C ARG A 266 23.55 -11.14 -8.02
N SER A 267 22.22 -11.01 -8.09
CA SER A 267 21.51 -9.81 -8.53
C SER A 267 20.95 -8.99 -7.37
N LEU A 268 21.50 -9.11 -6.15
CA LEU A 268 21.00 -8.40 -4.96
C LEU A 268 20.96 -6.87 -5.12
N GLU A 269 21.82 -6.30 -5.97
CA GLU A 269 21.88 -4.85 -6.21
C GLU A 269 20.58 -4.31 -6.82
N ASP A 270 19.88 -5.15 -7.60
CA ASP A 270 18.60 -4.84 -8.24
C ASP A 270 17.41 -4.98 -7.28
N CYS A 271 17.61 -5.61 -6.13
CA CYS A 271 16.57 -5.76 -5.11
C CYS A 271 16.35 -4.45 -4.36
N LYS A 272 15.45 -3.59 -4.84
CA LYS A 272 15.02 -2.35 -4.17
C LYS A 272 13.65 -2.52 -3.53
N ASN A 273 13.39 -1.78 -2.45
CA ASN A 273 12.03 -1.69 -1.90
C ASN A 273 11.12 -0.99 -2.93
N ASP A 274 9.86 -1.40 -2.96
CA ASP A 274 8.88 -0.77 -3.83
C ASP A 274 8.34 0.50 -3.13
N PRO A 275 8.19 1.61 -3.85
CA PRO A 275 7.55 2.79 -3.28
C PRO A 275 6.06 2.53 -3.05
N LEU A 276 5.49 3.08 -1.97
CA LEU A 276 4.03 3.07 -1.77
C LEU A 276 3.28 3.77 -2.91
N PHE A 277 3.92 4.79 -3.49
CA PHE A 277 3.47 5.49 -4.67
C PHE A 277 4.66 5.98 -5.48
N SER A 278 4.65 5.75 -6.79
CA SER A 278 5.65 6.29 -7.72
C SER A 278 4.99 7.20 -8.74
N GLN A 279 5.52 8.41 -8.91
CA GLN A 279 5.11 9.28 -10.00
C GLN A 279 5.42 8.63 -11.34
N ILE A 280 4.51 8.78 -12.32
CA ILE A 280 4.81 8.37 -13.69
C ILE A 280 5.92 9.25 -14.29
N PRO A 281 6.77 8.73 -15.20
CA PRO A 281 7.75 9.55 -15.89
C PRO A 281 7.08 10.67 -16.70
N ALA A 282 7.73 11.83 -16.85
CA ALA A 282 7.18 12.97 -17.59
C ALA A 282 6.77 12.63 -19.04
N LEU A 283 7.50 11.74 -19.72
CA LEU A 283 7.11 11.23 -21.04
C LEU A 283 5.74 10.54 -21.03
N TRP A 284 5.44 9.77 -19.98
CA TRP A 284 4.16 9.10 -19.82
C TRP A 284 3.05 10.10 -19.47
N ALA A 285 3.35 11.12 -18.66
CA ALA A 285 2.42 12.23 -18.40
C ALA A 285 2.03 12.94 -19.71
N ARG A 286 3.01 13.29 -20.57
CA ARG A 286 2.75 13.86 -21.91
C ARG A 286 1.91 12.95 -22.80
N ARG A 287 2.18 11.63 -22.80
CA ARG A 287 1.39 10.65 -23.57
C ARG A 287 -0.06 10.58 -23.07
N LYS A 288 -0.28 10.59 -21.76
CA LYS A 288 -1.62 10.61 -21.17
C LYS A 288 -2.36 11.90 -21.51
N LEU A 289 -1.71 13.05 -21.39
CA LEU A 289 -2.27 14.35 -21.81
C LEU A 289 -2.68 14.33 -23.28
N ALA A 290 -1.81 13.83 -24.16
CA ALA A 290 -2.13 13.71 -25.59
C ALA A 290 -3.34 12.79 -25.85
N ALA A 291 -3.48 11.71 -25.08
CA ALA A 291 -4.67 10.84 -25.14
C ALA A 291 -5.93 11.55 -24.64
N ILE A 292 -5.86 12.29 -23.52
CA ILE A 292 -6.95 13.10 -22.98
C ILE A 292 -7.45 14.11 -24.01
N LYS A 293 -6.53 14.86 -24.64
CA LYS A 293 -6.86 15.88 -25.66
C LYS A 293 -7.53 15.30 -26.90
N LYS A 294 -7.28 14.02 -27.23
CA LYS A 294 -7.92 13.31 -28.36
C LYS A 294 -9.33 12.80 -28.05
N LEU A 295 -9.68 12.63 -26.78
CA LEU A 295 -11.01 12.10 -26.42
C LEU A 295 -12.10 13.12 -26.74
N PRO A 296 -13.23 12.69 -27.35
CA PRO A 296 -14.38 13.56 -27.54
C PRO A 296 -15.00 13.95 -26.19
N THR A 297 -15.67 15.10 -26.16
CA THR A 297 -16.41 15.55 -24.98
C THR A 297 -17.77 14.87 -24.90
N GLY A 298 -18.11 14.30 -23.75
CA GLY A 298 -19.38 13.62 -23.53
C GLY A 298 -19.18 12.14 -23.21
N LYS A 299 -20.22 11.34 -23.47
CA LYS A 299 -20.26 9.91 -23.13
C LYS A 299 -20.16 8.97 -24.34
N ASP A 300 -20.14 9.55 -25.53
CA ASP A 300 -20.11 8.78 -26.78
C ASP A 300 -18.87 7.88 -26.78
N ASP A 301 -19.06 6.62 -27.18
CA ASP A 301 -18.04 5.56 -27.21
C ASP A 301 -17.26 5.36 -25.89
N GLY A 302 -17.88 5.68 -24.74
CA GLY A 302 -17.26 5.54 -23.42
C GLY A 302 -16.15 6.56 -23.14
N ALA A 303 -16.15 7.71 -23.84
CA ALA A 303 -15.12 8.73 -23.70
C ALA A 303 -15.05 9.34 -22.28
N ASP A 304 -16.15 9.40 -21.54
CA ASP A 304 -16.17 9.83 -20.14
C ASP A 304 -15.39 8.88 -19.23
N ILE A 305 -15.62 7.57 -19.37
CA ILE A 305 -14.89 6.53 -18.62
C ILE A 305 -13.39 6.57 -18.96
N ALA A 306 -13.06 6.72 -20.25
CA ALA A 306 -11.66 6.82 -20.69
C ALA A 306 -10.98 8.10 -20.14
N TYR A 307 -11.70 9.21 -20.11
CA TYR A 307 -11.22 10.48 -19.56
C TYR A 307 -10.97 10.37 -18.05
N GLU A 308 -11.94 9.87 -17.28
CA GLU A 308 -11.82 9.64 -15.84
C GLU A 308 -10.65 8.71 -15.52
N LYS A 309 -10.47 7.63 -16.29
CA LYS A 309 -9.33 6.72 -16.14
C LYS A 309 -7.99 7.41 -16.40
N LEU A 310 -7.88 8.21 -17.44
CA LEU A 310 -6.62 8.88 -17.80
C LEU A 310 -6.26 9.99 -16.81
N ILE A 311 -7.23 10.80 -16.39
CA ILE A 311 -7.05 11.83 -15.37
C ILE A 311 -6.75 11.19 -14.01
N GLY A 312 -7.46 10.12 -13.67
CA GLY A 312 -7.25 9.29 -12.49
C GLY A 312 -5.82 8.81 -12.36
N GLN A 313 -5.19 8.41 -13.46
CA GLN A 313 -3.78 7.98 -13.47
C GLN A 313 -2.77 9.14 -13.57
N LEU A 314 -3.21 10.33 -13.95
CA LEU A 314 -2.33 11.48 -14.20
C LEU A 314 -2.21 12.34 -12.95
N LEU A 315 -3.33 12.79 -12.37
CA LEU A 315 -3.33 13.73 -11.24
C LEU A 315 -2.60 13.23 -10.00
N PRO A 316 -2.72 11.97 -9.57
CA PRO A 316 -1.95 11.46 -8.43
C PRO A 316 -0.45 11.59 -8.64
N SER A 317 0.03 11.38 -9.87
CA SER A 317 1.45 11.57 -10.17
C SER A 317 1.86 13.04 -10.14
N LEU A 318 1.02 13.93 -10.69
CA LEU A 318 1.35 15.36 -10.75
C LEU A 318 1.34 16.03 -9.36
N LEU A 319 0.48 15.58 -8.46
CA LEU A 319 0.26 16.22 -7.15
C LEU A 319 1.07 15.60 -6.02
N TYR A 320 1.70 14.45 -6.25
CA TYR A 320 2.66 13.86 -5.31
C TYR A 320 3.96 14.69 -5.25
N PRO A 321 4.62 14.84 -4.08
CA PRO A 321 4.25 14.33 -2.76
C PRO A 321 3.34 15.27 -1.96
N GLN A 322 2.95 16.44 -2.48
CA GLN A 322 2.16 17.41 -1.73
C GLN A 322 0.77 16.88 -1.36
N LEU A 323 0.19 16.04 -2.20
CA LEU A 323 -1.07 15.37 -1.93
C LEU A 323 -0.86 13.86 -2.05
N ASP A 324 -1.02 13.16 -0.93
CA ASP A 324 -1.04 11.71 -0.92
C ASP A 324 -2.38 11.21 -1.44
N PHE A 325 -2.36 10.12 -2.17
CA PHE A 325 -3.57 9.66 -2.83
C PHE A 325 -4.39 8.70 -1.95
N ALA A 326 -5.65 9.05 -1.69
CA ALA A 326 -6.52 8.23 -0.85
C ALA A 326 -7.09 7.03 -1.59
N GLN A 327 -7.20 7.05 -2.92
CA GLN A 327 -7.92 6.02 -3.65
C GLN A 327 -7.37 5.75 -5.06
N GLU A 328 -6.44 4.80 -5.23
CA GLU A 328 -6.24 4.15 -6.54
C GLU A 328 -6.39 2.63 -6.46
N GLN A 329 -7.23 2.12 -7.36
CA GLN A 329 -7.52 0.71 -7.66
C GLN A 329 -8.40 -0.05 -6.66
N ALA A 330 -9.70 0.09 -6.87
CA ALA A 330 -10.63 -1.02 -6.70
C ALA A 330 -11.27 -1.33 -8.06
N ARG A 331 -10.71 -2.30 -8.80
CA ARG A 331 -11.62 -3.26 -9.43
C ARG A 331 -12.27 -3.98 -8.25
N THR A 332 -13.43 -3.49 -7.82
CA THR A 332 -14.31 -4.24 -6.95
C THR A 332 -15.58 -4.54 -7.71
N ASP A 333 -15.99 -5.81 -7.65
CA ASP A 333 -17.24 -6.38 -8.15
C ASP A 333 -18.51 -5.78 -7.51
N SER A 334 -18.42 -4.62 -6.88
CA SER A 334 -19.48 -4.00 -6.06
C SER A 334 -20.11 -2.75 -6.66
N GLY A 335 -19.86 -2.43 -7.94
CA GLY A 335 -20.66 -1.46 -8.69
C GLY A 335 -20.67 -0.01 -8.16
N VAL A 336 -19.85 0.33 -7.16
CA VAL A 336 -19.65 1.72 -6.71
C VAL A 336 -18.59 2.35 -7.62
N SER A 337 -19.08 3.14 -8.58
CA SER A 337 -18.25 3.79 -9.59
C SER A 337 -17.16 4.65 -8.95
N ILE A 338 -15.90 4.37 -9.29
CA ILE A 338 -14.74 5.24 -9.09
C ILE A 338 -14.99 6.55 -9.89
N ARG A 339 -15.61 7.58 -9.31
CA ARG A 339 -15.91 8.84 -10.04
C ARG A 339 -15.13 10.06 -9.56
N ASP A 340 -14.66 10.03 -8.31
CA ASP A 340 -13.99 11.17 -7.68
C ASP A 340 -12.61 10.75 -7.15
N LEU A 341 -11.59 11.56 -7.44
CA LEU A 341 -10.26 11.38 -6.84
C LEU A 341 -10.25 12.09 -5.49
N ILE A 342 -9.80 11.40 -4.45
CA ILE A 342 -9.69 11.97 -3.11
C ILE A 342 -8.23 11.94 -2.70
N PHE A 343 -7.74 13.08 -2.22
CA PHE A 343 -6.37 13.25 -1.76
C PHE A 343 -6.33 13.55 -0.27
N TYR A 344 -5.37 13.00 0.46
CA TYR A 344 -5.06 13.46 1.81
C TYR A 344 -4.33 14.80 1.74
N ASN A 345 -4.78 15.74 2.56
CA ASN A 345 -4.12 17.02 2.71
C ASN A 345 -2.92 16.85 3.64
N SER A 346 -1.72 16.89 3.08
CA SER A 346 -0.47 16.75 3.84
C SER A 346 -0.01 18.03 4.56
N ARG A 347 -0.64 19.17 4.27
CA ARG A 347 -0.30 20.48 4.88
C ARG A 347 1.17 20.91 4.73
N THR A 348 1.91 20.32 3.80
CA THR A 348 3.31 20.67 3.49
C THR A 348 3.46 21.99 2.75
N HIS A 349 2.41 22.44 2.08
CA HIS A 349 2.40 23.69 1.31
C HIS A 349 1.51 24.75 2.00
N PRO A 350 1.86 26.05 1.99
CA PRO A 350 1.05 27.11 2.62
C PRO A 350 -0.41 27.11 2.18
N PHE A 351 -0.66 26.90 0.88
CA PHE A 351 -2.02 26.71 0.35
C PHE A 351 -2.76 25.54 1.00
N LEU A 352 -2.10 24.39 1.20
CA LEU A 352 -2.71 23.21 1.80
C LEU A 352 -3.01 23.43 3.30
N GLN A 353 -2.17 24.20 3.99
CA GLN A 353 -2.43 24.65 5.35
C GLN A 353 -3.66 25.56 5.41
N GLU A 354 -3.74 26.54 4.51
CA GLU A 354 -4.92 27.40 4.35
C GLU A 354 -6.18 26.57 4.09
N LEU A 355 -6.10 25.56 3.21
CA LEU A 355 -7.24 24.68 2.94
C LEU A 355 -7.74 23.94 4.20
N MET A 356 -6.81 23.50 5.04
CA MET A 356 -7.15 22.86 6.31
C MET A 356 -7.77 23.86 7.30
N THR A 357 -7.17 25.04 7.45
CA THR A 357 -7.61 26.06 8.41
C THR A 357 -8.94 26.70 8.06
N ASP A 358 -9.11 27.09 6.79
CA ASP A 358 -10.27 27.88 6.37
C ASP A 358 -11.45 27.02 5.96
N TYR A 359 -11.19 25.80 5.47
CA TYR A 359 -12.22 24.90 4.93
C TYR A 359 -12.33 23.56 5.66
N GLY A 360 -11.46 23.25 6.62
CA GLY A 360 -11.47 21.97 7.34
C GLY A 360 -11.17 20.77 6.45
N SER A 361 -10.53 20.98 5.30
CA SER A 361 -10.30 19.93 4.28
C SER A 361 -9.10 19.05 4.63
N ARG A 362 -9.36 18.03 5.47
CA ARG A 362 -8.42 16.91 5.74
C ARG A 362 -8.21 16.05 4.50
N GLN A 363 -9.26 15.90 3.71
CA GLN A 363 -9.23 15.28 2.40
C GLN A 363 -9.77 16.26 1.35
N ILE A 364 -9.28 16.19 0.12
CA ILE A 364 -9.68 17.07 -0.97
C ILE A 364 -10.31 16.25 -2.09
N THR A 365 -11.56 16.56 -2.43
CA THR A 365 -12.32 15.89 -3.50
C THR A 365 -12.09 16.57 -4.85
N PHE A 366 -11.71 15.77 -5.84
CA PHE A 366 -11.61 16.14 -7.24
C PHE A 366 -12.68 15.39 -8.02
N GLU A 367 -13.68 16.14 -8.49
CA GLU A 367 -14.78 15.61 -9.31
C GLU A 367 -14.44 15.79 -10.80
N MET A 368 -14.31 14.67 -11.50
CA MET A 368 -13.98 14.64 -12.93
C MET A 368 -15.24 14.68 -13.78
N LYS A 369 -15.30 15.55 -14.79
CA LYS A 369 -16.45 15.65 -15.70
C LYS A 369 -16.03 15.87 -17.16
N ASN A 370 -16.14 14.81 -17.97
CA ASN A 370 -16.04 14.89 -19.42
C ASN A 370 -17.36 15.40 -20.06
N VAL A 371 -17.65 16.69 -19.89
CA VAL A 371 -18.90 17.31 -20.37
C VAL A 371 -18.64 18.63 -21.08
N LYS A 372 -19.56 19.02 -21.99
CA LYS A 372 -19.44 20.29 -22.74
C LYS A 372 -19.49 21.49 -21.81
N ALA A 373 -20.33 21.43 -20.78
CA ALA A 373 -20.43 22.43 -19.74
C ALA A 373 -20.84 21.78 -18.42
N ILE A 374 -20.30 22.28 -17.32
CA ILE A 374 -20.79 21.96 -15.99
C ILE A 374 -22.23 22.48 -15.85
N GLU A 375 -23.11 21.67 -15.28
CA GLU A 375 -24.53 21.95 -15.05
C GLU A 375 -24.80 22.03 -13.55
N THR A 376 -25.95 22.55 -13.15
CA THR A 376 -26.38 22.64 -11.74
C THR A 376 -26.22 21.31 -11.00
N LYS A 377 -26.69 20.21 -11.60
CA LYS A 377 -26.61 18.86 -11.02
C LYS A 377 -25.17 18.44 -10.67
N HIS A 378 -24.17 18.90 -11.41
CA HIS A 378 -22.77 18.56 -11.13
C HIS A 378 -22.25 19.36 -9.93
N VAL A 379 -22.58 20.65 -9.86
CA VAL A 379 -22.25 21.50 -8.70
C VAL A 379 -22.91 20.94 -7.43
N ASP A 380 -24.18 20.54 -7.53
CA ASP A 380 -24.90 19.92 -6.42
C ASP A 380 -24.28 18.58 -6.01
N GLN A 381 -23.77 17.80 -6.97
CA GLN A 381 -23.07 16.54 -6.69
C GLN A 381 -21.83 16.80 -5.85
N LEU A 382 -20.91 17.66 -6.30
CA LEU A 382 -19.69 17.98 -5.56
C LEU A 382 -20.01 18.59 -4.19
N ASN A 383 -20.98 19.51 -4.13
CA ASN A 383 -21.41 20.16 -2.88
C ASN A 383 -21.91 19.17 -1.80
N ARG A 384 -22.47 18.02 -2.20
CA ARG A 384 -22.90 16.97 -1.25
C ARG A 384 -21.72 16.28 -0.57
N TYR A 385 -20.58 16.20 -1.23
CA TYR A 385 -19.34 15.69 -0.65
C TYR A 385 -18.67 16.70 0.28
N LEU A 386 -18.82 18.00 0.01
CA LEU A 386 -18.19 19.07 0.79
C LEU A 386 -18.88 19.28 2.14
N LYS A 387 -18.58 18.41 3.11
CA LYS A 387 -19.03 18.44 4.49
C LYS A 387 -18.11 17.58 5.36
N ASP A 388 -18.21 17.75 6.67
CA ASP A 388 -17.50 16.95 7.67
C ASP A 388 -15.98 16.85 7.36
N ASN A 389 -15.43 15.62 7.28
CA ASN A 389 -14.00 15.37 7.12
C ASN A 389 -13.45 15.65 5.70
N LEU A 390 -14.31 15.68 4.68
CA LEU A 390 -13.91 16.13 3.33
C LEU A 390 -13.79 17.67 3.28
N GLY A 391 -14.26 18.35 4.32
CA GLY A 391 -14.22 19.81 4.44
C GLY A 391 -15.04 20.52 3.38
N ASN A 392 -14.76 21.80 3.20
CA ASN A 392 -15.54 22.72 2.38
C ASN A 392 -14.81 23.17 1.10
N PHE A 393 -13.73 22.50 0.71
CA PHE A 393 -12.98 22.77 -0.51
C PHE A 393 -13.06 21.60 -1.50
N GLY A 394 -13.39 21.88 -2.76
CA GLY A 394 -13.45 20.88 -3.83
C GLY A 394 -12.92 21.40 -5.16
N VAL A 395 -12.52 20.47 -6.03
CA VAL A 395 -11.97 20.77 -7.36
C VAL A 395 -12.80 20.07 -8.43
N PHE A 396 -13.23 20.82 -9.44
CA PHE A 396 -13.71 20.25 -10.70
C PHE A 396 -12.54 20.05 -11.66
N VAL A 397 -12.49 18.90 -12.31
CA VAL A 397 -11.61 18.65 -13.47
C VAL A 397 -12.49 18.47 -14.70
N THR A 398 -12.50 19.45 -15.59
CA THR A 398 -13.48 19.53 -16.68
C THR A 398 -12.84 19.96 -18.00
N ARG A 399 -13.53 19.74 -19.13
CA ARG A 399 -13.02 20.08 -20.45
C ARG A 399 -12.89 21.60 -20.67
N ASN A 400 -13.86 22.36 -20.17
CA ASN A 400 -14.03 23.78 -20.49
C ASN A 400 -14.26 24.64 -19.24
N PRO A 401 -13.95 25.94 -19.28
CA PRO A 401 -14.27 26.86 -18.19
C PRO A 401 -15.75 26.83 -17.78
N LEU A 402 -16.01 27.09 -16.50
CA LEU A 402 -17.37 27.25 -16.00
C LEU A 402 -18.07 28.40 -16.73
N LYS A 403 -19.29 28.17 -17.22
CA LYS A 403 -20.14 29.26 -17.71
C LYS A 403 -20.41 30.25 -16.59
N LYS A 404 -20.57 31.54 -16.92
CA LYS A 404 -20.81 32.64 -15.96
C LYS A 404 -21.83 32.27 -14.88
N ALA A 405 -22.99 31.71 -15.26
CA ALA A 405 -24.02 31.32 -14.32
C ALA A 405 -23.57 30.24 -13.30
N ARG A 406 -22.72 29.29 -13.72
CA ARG A 406 -22.20 28.25 -12.81
C ARG A 406 -21.06 28.77 -11.95
N PHE A 407 -20.20 29.63 -12.51
CA PHE A 407 -19.18 30.32 -11.73
C PHE A 407 -19.80 31.19 -10.64
N SER A 408 -20.84 31.97 -10.95
CA SER A 408 -21.62 32.69 -9.94
C SER A 408 -22.18 31.76 -8.87
N SER A 409 -22.76 30.61 -9.24
CA SER A 409 -23.22 29.63 -8.24
C SER A 409 -22.12 29.13 -7.31
N THR A 410 -20.88 28.96 -7.78
CA THR A 410 -19.75 28.60 -6.91
C THR A 410 -19.34 29.73 -5.95
N VAL A 411 -19.45 31.00 -6.40
CA VAL A 411 -19.23 32.18 -5.54
C VAL A 411 -20.35 32.33 -4.50
N ASP A 412 -21.59 32.05 -4.88
CA ASP A 412 -22.75 32.06 -3.97
C ASP A 412 -22.59 31.00 -2.87
N LEU A 413 -22.10 29.80 -3.22
CA LEU A 413 -21.79 28.74 -2.25
C LEU A 413 -20.71 29.18 -1.25
N TRP A 414 -19.67 29.87 -1.71
CA TRP A 414 -18.66 30.41 -0.79
C TRP A 414 -19.24 31.53 0.08
N SER A 415 -20.07 32.41 -0.47
CA SER A 415 -20.65 33.54 0.26
C SER A 415 -21.64 33.08 1.33
N GLY A 416 -22.47 32.09 1.02
CA GLY A 416 -23.51 31.59 1.93
C GLY A 416 -23.05 30.49 2.88
N GLN A 417 -22.11 29.63 2.45
CA GLN A 417 -21.75 28.40 3.18
C GLN A 417 -20.23 28.25 3.40
N ARG A 418 -19.41 29.23 2.96
CA ARG A 418 -17.94 29.14 2.97
C ARG A 418 -17.40 27.91 2.24
N LYS A 419 -18.13 27.41 1.24
CA LYS A 419 -17.67 26.31 0.38
C LYS A 419 -16.96 26.84 -0.85
N ALA A 420 -15.68 26.49 -1.01
CA ALA A 420 -14.87 26.87 -2.15
C ALA A 420 -14.86 25.74 -3.19
N ILE A 421 -15.20 26.09 -4.43
CA ILE A 421 -15.14 25.16 -5.56
C ILE A 421 -14.31 25.81 -6.66
N VAL A 422 -13.18 25.17 -6.99
CA VAL A 422 -12.26 25.62 -8.03
C VAL A 422 -12.39 24.71 -9.25
N ALA A 423 -12.19 25.22 -10.46
CA ALA A 423 -12.24 24.43 -11.69
C ALA A 423 -10.90 24.43 -12.42
N LEU A 424 -10.41 23.23 -12.73
CA LEU A 424 -9.28 22.95 -13.62
C LEU A 424 -9.82 22.53 -14.97
N THR A 425 -9.33 23.17 -16.03
CA THR A 425 -9.66 22.86 -17.42
C THR A 425 -8.60 22.00 -18.09
N ASP A 426 -8.85 21.46 -19.28
CA ASP A 426 -7.83 20.76 -20.09
C ASP A 426 -6.54 21.60 -20.24
N ALA A 427 -6.65 22.92 -20.39
CA ALA A 427 -5.51 23.83 -20.49
C ALA A 427 -4.72 23.95 -19.17
N ASP A 428 -5.40 23.83 -18.04
CA ASP A 428 -4.75 23.86 -16.73
C ASP A 428 -4.05 22.52 -16.46
N ILE A 429 -4.65 21.40 -16.88
CA ILE A 429 -3.98 20.08 -16.84
C ILE A 429 -2.75 20.05 -17.75
N GLU A 430 -2.83 20.67 -18.93
CA GLU A 430 -1.67 20.86 -19.81
C GLU A 430 -0.56 21.68 -19.11
N GLN A 431 -0.91 22.80 -18.48
CA GLN A 431 0.04 23.60 -17.70
C GLN A 431 0.66 22.80 -16.54
N MET A 432 -0.11 21.96 -15.84
CA MET A 432 0.41 21.10 -14.78
C MET A 432 1.43 20.10 -15.32
N VAL A 433 1.19 19.51 -16.50
CA VAL A 433 2.12 18.57 -17.14
C VAL A 433 3.40 19.27 -17.62
N GLU A 434 3.30 20.49 -18.16
CA GLU A 434 4.47 21.29 -18.55
C GLU A 434 5.35 21.62 -17.35
N VAL A 435 4.72 22.04 -16.25
CA VAL A 435 5.43 22.35 -15.00
C VAL A 435 6.09 21.09 -14.43
N PHE A 436 5.36 19.96 -14.40
CA PHE A 436 5.87 18.65 -13.99
C PHE A 436 7.07 18.18 -14.82
N ASP A 437 7.04 18.41 -16.14
CA ASP A 437 8.16 18.05 -17.03
C ASP A 437 9.38 18.95 -16.81
N SER A 438 9.15 20.23 -16.52
CA SER A 438 10.22 21.21 -16.33
C SER A 438 10.93 21.11 -14.97
N ASN A 439 10.27 20.55 -13.94
CA ASN A 439 10.68 20.58 -12.53
C ASN A 439 10.98 21.99 -11.98
N GLN A 440 10.53 23.07 -12.63
CA GLN A 440 10.80 24.45 -12.19
C GLN A 440 9.79 24.98 -11.17
N ARG A 441 8.59 24.40 -11.14
CA ARG A 441 7.48 24.77 -10.25
C ARG A 441 6.73 23.51 -9.82
N ASP A 442 5.84 23.65 -8.85
CA ASP A 442 4.99 22.56 -8.39
C ASP A 442 3.68 22.55 -9.22
N PRO A 443 3.21 21.41 -9.76
CA PRO A 443 1.90 21.34 -10.41
C PRO A 443 0.74 21.83 -9.51
N LEU A 444 0.89 21.76 -8.18
CA LEU A 444 -0.04 22.36 -7.22
C LEU A 444 -0.23 23.87 -7.42
N ASP A 445 0.79 24.59 -7.90
CA ASP A 445 0.74 26.04 -8.16
C ASP A 445 -0.35 26.41 -9.17
N VAL A 446 -0.73 25.49 -10.07
CA VAL A 446 -1.83 25.71 -11.01
C VAL A 446 -3.17 25.76 -10.25
N ILE A 447 -3.34 24.92 -9.22
CA ILE A 447 -4.51 24.94 -8.34
C ILE A 447 -4.50 26.23 -7.51
N VAL A 448 -3.35 26.63 -6.96
CA VAL A 448 -3.19 27.89 -6.21
C VAL A 448 -3.60 29.08 -7.06
N LYS A 449 -3.14 29.15 -8.32
CA LYS A 449 -3.54 30.20 -9.27
C LYS A 449 -5.06 30.27 -9.44
N LYS A 450 -5.71 29.13 -9.67
CA LYS A 450 -7.17 29.07 -9.85
C LYS A 450 -7.94 29.40 -8.58
N TYR A 451 -7.41 29.01 -7.42
CA TYR A 451 -7.96 29.41 -6.14
C TYR A 451 -7.91 30.92 -5.95
N VAL A 452 -6.77 31.57 -6.24
CA VAL A 452 -6.64 33.03 -6.15
C VAL A 452 -7.60 33.74 -7.11
N GLU A 453 -7.74 33.26 -8.34
CA GLU A 453 -8.72 33.79 -9.31
C GLU A 453 -10.16 33.69 -8.76
N PHE A 454 -10.52 32.54 -8.18
CA PHE A 454 -11.80 32.34 -7.53
C PHE A 454 -12.01 33.28 -6.34
N ARG A 455 -11.04 33.37 -5.42
CA ARG A 455 -11.13 34.22 -4.21
C ARG A 455 -11.26 35.69 -4.53
N ARG A 456 -10.68 36.18 -5.63
CA ARG A 456 -10.86 37.57 -6.10
C ARG A 456 -12.29 37.88 -6.55
N ALA A 457 -13.06 36.87 -6.94
CA ALA A 457 -14.46 37.01 -7.30
C ALA A 457 -15.41 36.88 -6.10
N CYS A 458 -14.90 36.42 -4.95
CA CYS A 458 -15.67 36.30 -3.71
C CYS A 458 -15.74 37.65 -2.97
N PRO A 459 -16.87 37.94 -2.29
CA PRO A 459 -17.06 39.16 -1.52
C PRO A 459 -16.29 39.24 -0.20
#